data_AF-A0AAN7BHJ9-F1
#
_entry.id   AF-A0AAN7BHJ9-F1
#
_cell.length_a   1.000
_cell.length_b   1.000
_cell.length_c   1.000
_cell.angle_alpha   90.00
_cell.angle_beta   90.00
_cell.angle_gamma   90.00
#
_symmetry.space_group_name_H-M   'P 1'
#
loop_
_entity.id
_entity.type
_entity.pdbx_description
1 polymer ?
#
loop_
_entity_poly.entity_id
_entity_poly.type
_entity_poly.pdbx_seq_one_letter_code
_entity_poly.pdbx_strand_id
1 'polypeptide(L)'
;MGSLSFGQAKILDIACNLVVGREGQALFAYLTWKTVSNFVARSMEMEFITYDAFSTVFIIQDSSFLAICRILTDRTFYRSLRSKIFMAFVFLSLTFILMFPTAVNSMTGYVGKTAAFIATDNKSTGEAKTYVKFSEFNYVEYIIHDASRLNLTDDLIVEYEPNNSYPNCRYYPRENGRSGLNKTYSKWGYGDNAIPISPPSLNISWHPNYMVKEYLYSAEDSTYSIQYIAENGLCQPIPDIYQWGFSYMQLVLLTISLLLWTLAMYIISLSAQINLPLEHREIPTRLKSFLHIASAITLDFSSANITNPQHLTNRQTEQTARKHLKGGNVSFQPLALPKTPSPNFSSKQWLWQKFKPQKWWYLAFFCQFGATI
;
A
#
# COMPACT_ATOMS: atom_id res chain seq x y z
N MET A 1 -6.39 4.50 14.61
CA MET A 1 -6.93 4.97 13.31
C MET A 1 -8.05 5.98 13.59
N GLY A 2 -8.06 7.10 12.87
CA GLY A 2 -9.00 8.20 13.12
C GLY A 2 -10.42 7.90 12.64
N SER A 3 -11.41 8.51 13.28
CA SER A 3 -12.80 8.54 12.81
C SER A 3 -12.96 9.59 11.73
N LEU A 4 -13.34 9.19 10.52
CA LEU A 4 -13.58 10.07 9.38
C LEU A 4 -15.06 10.04 8.99
N SER A 5 -15.56 11.17 8.50
CA SER A 5 -16.84 11.18 7.79
C SER A 5 -16.72 10.50 6.42
N PHE A 6 -17.85 10.07 5.86
CA PHE A 6 -17.90 9.46 4.51
C PHE A 6 -17.19 10.31 3.45
N GLY A 7 -17.47 11.62 3.43
CA GLY A 7 -16.88 12.56 2.47
C GLY A 7 -15.37 12.65 2.59
N GLN A 8 -14.85 12.75 3.83
CA GLN A 8 -13.41 12.80 4.07
C GLN A 8 -12.71 11.51 3.64
N ALA A 9 -13.27 10.35 4.01
CA ALA A 9 -12.70 9.05 3.63
C ALA A 9 -12.66 8.87 2.10
N LYS A 10 -13.73 9.28 1.41
CA LYS A 10 -13.82 9.20 -0.05
C LYS A 10 -12.82 10.13 -0.75
N ILE A 11 -12.66 11.37 -0.25
CA ILE A 11 -11.66 12.30 -0.81
C ILE A 11 -10.25 11.74 -0.66
N LEU A 12 -9.93 11.16 0.49
CA LEU A 12 -8.63 10.57 0.75
C LEU A 12 -8.33 9.39 -0.17
N ASP A 13 -9.32 8.54 -0.41
CA ASP A 13 -9.23 7.43 -1.35
C ASP A 13 -8.99 7.89 -2.79
N ILE A 14 -9.77 8.89 -3.26
CA ILE A 14 -9.60 9.48 -4.59
C ILE A 14 -8.22 10.12 -4.73
N ALA A 15 -7.78 10.89 -3.72
CA ALA A 15 -6.47 11.54 -3.74
C ALA A 15 -5.33 10.53 -3.82
N CYS A 16 -5.41 9.43 -3.06
CA CYS A 16 -4.40 8.37 -3.11
C CYS A 16 -4.38 7.68 -4.49
N ASN A 17 -5.53 7.34 -5.05
CA ASN A 17 -5.64 6.72 -6.37
C ASN A 17 -5.14 7.62 -7.50
N LEU A 18 -5.36 8.93 -7.39
CA LEU A 18 -4.86 9.90 -8.36
C LEU A 18 -3.35 10.09 -8.24
N VAL A 19 -2.87 10.49 -7.06
CA VAL A 19 -1.46 10.84 -6.83
C VAL A 19 -0.59 9.59 -6.85
N VAL A 20 -0.84 8.65 -5.96
CA VAL A 20 0.01 7.45 -5.84
C VAL A 20 -0.20 6.53 -7.04
N GLY A 21 -1.46 6.29 -7.43
CA GLY A 21 -1.79 5.38 -8.53
C GLY A 21 -1.34 5.90 -9.89
N ARG A 22 -1.88 7.04 -10.34
CA ARG A 22 -1.67 7.53 -11.71
C ARG A 22 -0.33 8.24 -11.90
N GLU A 23 0.10 9.08 -10.95
CA GLU A 23 1.41 9.74 -11.08
C GLU A 23 2.54 8.73 -10.88
N GLY A 24 2.38 7.78 -9.96
CA GLY A 24 3.30 6.66 -9.81
C GLY A 24 3.44 5.85 -11.10
N GLN A 25 2.33 5.53 -11.77
CA GLN A 25 2.35 4.85 -13.08
C GLN A 25 3.14 5.63 -14.14
N ALA A 26 2.90 6.94 -14.25
CA ALA A 26 3.61 7.80 -15.20
C ALA A 26 5.12 7.85 -14.91
N LEU A 27 5.49 7.94 -13.63
CA LEU A 27 6.88 7.90 -13.19
C LEU A 27 7.56 6.59 -13.56
N PHE A 28 6.91 5.45 -13.30
CA PHE A 28 7.48 4.14 -13.67
C PHE A 28 7.60 3.97 -15.18
N ALA A 29 6.62 4.43 -15.96
CA ALA A 29 6.71 4.43 -17.43
C ALA A 29 7.91 5.25 -17.93
N TYR A 30 8.11 6.45 -17.38
CA TYR A 30 9.26 7.30 -17.70
C TYR A 30 10.61 6.63 -17.35
N LEU A 31 10.72 6.05 -16.16
CA LEU A 31 11.94 5.36 -15.71
C LEU A 31 12.24 4.11 -16.54
N THR A 32 11.21 3.32 -16.88
CA THR A 32 11.32 2.18 -17.80
C THR A 32 11.80 2.65 -19.16
N TRP A 33 11.14 3.65 -19.76
CA TRP A 33 11.52 4.20 -21.06
C TRP A 33 12.98 4.63 -21.06
N LYS A 34 13.39 5.45 -20.09
CA LYS A 34 14.79 5.91 -19.96
C LYS A 34 15.77 4.74 -19.89
N THR A 35 15.45 3.68 -19.16
CA THR A 35 16.34 2.51 -19.01
C THR A 35 16.39 1.68 -20.29
N VAL A 36 15.24 1.45 -20.93
CA VAL A 36 15.13 0.71 -22.18
C VAL A 36 15.80 1.45 -23.34
N SER A 37 15.56 2.76 -23.50
CA SER A 37 16.20 3.56 -24.55
C SER A 37 17.73 3.56 -24.41
N ASN A 38 18.24 3.67 -23.18
CA ASN A 38 19.67 3.58 -22.92
C ASN A 38 20.23 2.18 -23.25
N PHE A 39 19.49 1.13 -22.91
CA PHE A 39 19.88 -0.24 -23.25
C PHE A 39 19.90 -0.44 -24.77
N VAL A 40 18.84 -0.04 -25.48
CA VAL A 40 18.74 -0.14 -26.94
C VAL A 40 19.86 0.64 -27.62
N ALA A 41 20.12 1.88 -27.19
CA ALA A 41 21.23 2.68 -27.71
C ALA A 41 22.58 2.00 -27.58
N ARG A 42 22.77 1.22 -26.53
CA ARG A 42 24.02 0.48 -26.29
C ARG A 42 24.05 -0.84 -27.03
N SER A 43 22.91 -1.52 -27.18
CA SER A 43 22.81 -2.73 -28.01
C SER A 43 23.15 -2.44 -29.47
N MET A 44 22.80 -1.26 -29.97
CA MET A 44 23.13 -0.79 -31.33
C MET A 44 24.62 -0.70 -31.66
N GLU A 45 25.50 -0.69 -30.65
CA GLU A 45 26.95 -0.67 -30.85
C GLU A 45 27.52 -2.08 -31.11
N MET A 46 26.77 -3.13 -30.74
CA MET A 46 27.18 -4.52 -30.86
C MET A 46 26.37 -5.28 -31.91
N GLU A 47 25.10 -4.93 -32.10
CA GLU A 47 24.16 -5.58 -33.02
C GLU A 47 23.33 -4.54 -33.79
N PHE A 48 22.92 -4.87 -35.00
CA PHE A 48 22.08 -4.01 -35.85
C PHE A 48 20.62 -4.04 -35.40
N ILE A 49 19.93 -2.90 -35.45
CA ILE A 49 18.48 -2.78 -35.20
C ILE A 49 17.72 -2.36 -36.45
N THR A 50 16.40 -2.57 -36.50
CA THR A 50 15.58 -2.17 -37.64
C THR A 50 15.36 -0.66 -37.70
N TYR A 51 14.98 -0.15 -38.88
CA TYR A 51 14.63 1.26 -39.06
C TYR A 51 13.48 1.72 -38.16
N ASP A 52 12.52 0.83 -37.89
CA ASP A 52 11.31 1.15 -37.11
C ASP A 52 11.64 1.29 -35.61
N ALA A 53 12.46 0.37 -35.08
CA ALA A 53 12.97 0.45 -33.71
C ALA A 53 13.86 1.70 -33.51
N PHE A 54 14.75 1.98 -34.48
CA PHE A 54 15.61 3.17 -34.43
C PHE A 54 14.79 4.46 -34.42
N SER A 55 13.81 4.56 -35.34
CA SER A 55 12.98 5.76 -35.46
C SER A 55 12.15 5.99 -34.20
N THR A 56 11.61 4.92 -33.62
CA THR A 56 10.83 5.00 -32.38
C THR A 56 11.68 5.51 -31.20
N VAL A 57 12.91 5.02 -31.05
CA VAL A 57 13.78 5.37 -29.91
C VAL A 57 14.43 6.76 -30.06
N PHE A 58 14.94 7.10 -31.24
CA PHE A 58 15.81 8.27 -31.41
C PHE A 58 15.19 9.44 -32.18
N ILE A 59 14.17 9.19 -33.00
CA ILE A 59 13.57 10.23 -33.86
C ILE A 59 12.27 10.75 -33.24
N ILE A 60 11.38 9.83 -32.88
CA ILE A 60 10.07 10.15 -32.30
C ILE A 60 10.24 10.44 -30.80
N GLN A 61 11.12 9.69 -30.11
CA GLN A 61 11.40 9.84 -28.68
C GLN A 61 10.13 9.78 -27.83
N ASP A 62 9.18 8.95 -28.24
CA ASP A 62 7.89 8.81 -27.58
C ASP A 62 8.01 7.84 -26.40
N SER A 63 7.70 8.32 -25.19
CA SER A 63 7.65 7.48 -24.00
C SER A 63 6.33 6.71 -23.86
N SER A 64 5.50 6.68 -24.91
CA SER A 64 4.25 5.97 -24.90
C SER A 64 4.42 4.45 -24.78
N PHE A 65 3.40 3.81 -24.22
CA PHE A 65 3.27 2.36 -24.14
C PHE A 65 3.44 1.68 -25.51
N LEU A 66 2.90 2.31 -26.57
CA LEU A 66 2.96 1.79 -27.92
C LEU A 66 4.39 1.76 -28.46
N ALA A 67 5.22 2.74 -28.11
CA ALA A 67 6.64 2.75 -28.47
C ALA A 67 7.38 1.55 -27.86
N ILE A 68 7.12 1.25 -26.58
CA ILE A 68 7.70 0.08 -25.89
C ILE A 68 7.21 -1.22 -26.55
N CYS A 69 5.91 -1.34 -26.85
CA CYS A 69 5.37 -2.52 -27.53
C CYS A 69 5.97 -2.73 -28.92
N ARG A 70 6.20 -1.66 -29.71
CA ARG A 70 6.82 -1.78 -31.04
C ARG A 70 8.26 -2.32 -30.94
N ILE A 71 9.04 -1.81 -29.99
CA ILE A 71 10.40 -2.32 -29.72
C ILE A 71 10.33 -3.79 -29.29
N LEU A 72 9.37 -4.15 -28.44
CA LEU A 72 9.14 -5.54 -28.02
C LEU A 72 8.77 -6.49 -29.17
N THR A 73 8.18 -5.99 -30.26
CA THR A 73 7.84 -6.82 -31.42
C THR A 73 8.96 -6.91 -32.46
N ASP A 74 10.05 -6.16 -32.30
CA ASP A 74 11.09 -6.10 -33.32
C ASP A 74 11.93 -7.39 -33.36
N ARG A 75 12.09 -7.92 -34.58
CA ARG A 75 12.68 -9.25 -34.85
C ARG A 75 14.18 -9.31 -34.56
N THR A 76 14.87 -8.16 -34.60
CA THR A 76 16.32 -8.06 -34.34
C THR A 76 16.67 -8.46 -32.91
N PHE A 77 15.82 -8.10 -31.94
CA PHE A 77 15.99 -8.41 -30.52
C PHE A 77 15.68 -9.88 -30.15
N TYR A 78 15.26 -10.75 -31.08
CA TYR A 78 14.99 -12.17 -30.76
C TYR A 78 16.19 -13.10 -30.99
N ARG A 79 17.32 -12.58 -31.48
CA ARG A 79 18.45 -13.42 -31.92
C ARG A 79 19.33 -13.95 -30.79
N SER A 80 19.65 -13.15 -29.76
CA SER A 80 20.56 -13.56 -28.67
C SER A 80 19.80 -13.89 -27.37
N LEU A 81 20.32 -14.85 -26.58
CA LEU A 81 19.71 -15.27 -25.30
C LEU A 81 19.59 -14.10 -24.32
N ARG A 82 20.61 -13.23 -24.30
CA ARG A 82 20.64 -11.99 -23.52
C ARG A 82 19.50 -11.04 -23.92
N SER A 83 19.19 -10.97 -25.21
CA SER A 83 18.10 -10.16 -25.71
C SER A 83 16.72 -10.77 -25.37
N LYS A 84 16.56 -12.09 -25.40
CA LYS A 84 15.32 -12.75 -24.95
C LYS A 84 15.00 -12.48 -23.47
N ILE A 85 16.00 -12.53 -22.60
CA ILE A 85 15.85 -12.22 -21.16
C ILE A 85 15.46 -10.75 -20.96
N PHE A 86 16.12 -9.83 -21.68
CA PHE A 86 15.79 -8.41 -21.65
C PHE A 86 14.34 -8.15 -22.08
N MET A 87 13.88 -8.79 -23.16
CA MET A 87 12.53 -8.63 -23.67
C MET A 87 11.47 -9.18 -22.72
N ALA A 88 11.72 -10.33 -22.11
CA ALA A 88 10.85 -10.89 -21.07
C ALA A 88 10.74 -9.92 -19.88
N PHE A 89 11.85 -9.29 -19.49
CA PHE A 89 11.83 -8.29 -18.42
C PHE A 89 11.03 -7.04 -18.80
N VAL A 90 11.26 -6.48 -19.99
CA VAL A 90 10.53 -5.28 -20.46
C VAL A 90 9.04 -5.57 -20.52
N PHE A 91 8.63 -6.76 -20.98
CA PHE A 91 7.24 -7.20 -20.97
C PHE A 91 6.66 -7.34 -19.55
N LEU A 92 7.40 -7.94 -18.62
CA LEU A 92 6.98 -8.06 -17.22
C LEU A 92 6.84 -6.67 -16.55
N SER A 93 7.80 -5.78 -16.81
CA SER A 93 7.78 -4.39 -16.35
C SER A 93 6.57 -3.63 -16.90
N LEU A 94 6.26 -3.83 -18.18
CA LEU A 94 5.12 -3.23 -18.83
C LEU A 94 3.79 -3.71 -18.22
N THR A 95 3.68 -5.01 -17.97
CA THR A 95 2.52 -5.62 -17.30
C THR A 95 2.36 -5.07 -15.88
N PHE A 96 3.46 -4.97 -15.14
CA PHE A 96 3.48 -4.39 -13.79
C PHE A 96 3.00 -2.93 -13.79
N ILE A 97 3.51 -2.09 -14.69
CA ILE A 97 3.14 -0.67 -14.80
C ILE A 97 1.66 -0.50 -15.15
N LEU A 98 1.11 -1.37 -16.01
CA LEU A 98 -0.31 -1.35 -16.31
C LEU A 98 -1.18 -1.79 -15.13
N MET A 99 -0.74 -2.78 -14.37
CA MET A 99 -1.46 -3.29 -13.22
C MET A 99 -1.37 -2.38 -12.00
N PHE A 100 -0.35 -1.51 -11.94
CA PHE A 100 -0.04 -0.70 -10.76
C PHE A 100 -1.21 0.17 -10.24
N PRO A 101 -1.93 0.98 -11.05
CA PRO A 101 -3.07 1.75 -10.56
C PRO A 101 -4.18 0.87 -9.99
N THR A 102 -4.46 -0.28 -10.61
CA THR A 102 -5.46 -1.24 -10.13
C THR A 102 -5.03 -1.87 -8.81
N ALA A 103 -3.74 -2.15 -8.64
CA ALA A 103 -3.19 -2.66 -7.39
C ALA A 103 -3.33 -1.61 -6.26
N VAL A 104 -3.04 -0.34 -6.53
CA VAL A 104 -3.22 0.76 -5.55
C VAL A 104 -4.70 0.92 -5.18
N ASN A 105 -5.61 0.90 -6.16
CA ASN A 105 -7.05 0.99 -5.91
C ASN A 105 -7.61 -0.22 -5.15
N SER A 106 -7.01 -1.40 -5.32
CA SER A 106 -7.38 -2.59 -4.55
C SER A 106 -6.85 -2.53 -3.13
N MET A 107 -5.64 -2.00 -2.96
CA MET A 107 -4.92 -1.85 -1.69
C MET A 107 -5.53 -0.78 -0.79
N THR A 108 -6.07 0.29 -1.36
CA THR A 108 -6.65 1.42 -0.63
C THR A 108 -8.14 1.27 -0.53
N GLY A 109 -8.69 1.74 0.59
CA GLY A 109 -10.13 1.79 0.75
C GLY A 109 -10.53 2.32 2.10
N TYR A 110 -11.84 2.44 2.26
CA TYR A 110 -12.45 2.81 3.53
C TYR A 110 -13.54 1.81 3.90
N VAL A 111 -13.63 1.52 5.19
CA VAL A 111 -14.66 0.65 5.76
C VAL A 111 -15.36 1.40 6.90
N GLY A 112 -16.62 1.03 7.18
CA GLY A 112 -17.31 1.54 8.36
C GLY A 112 -16.54 1.15 9.62
N LYS A 113 -16.36 2.09 10.54
CA LYS A 113 -15.73 1.80 11.82
C LYS A 113 -16.68 0.92 12.63
N THR A 114 -16.27 -0.31 12.92
CA THR A 114 -17.10 -1.25 13.67
C THR A 114 -16.94 -1.04 15.17
N ALA A 115 -18.03 -1.26 15.90
CA ALA A 115 -18.03 -1.40 17.35
C ALA A 115 -18.88 -2.62 17.74
N ALA A 116 -18.66 -3.10 18.96
CA ALA A 116 -19.51 -4.13 19.56
C ALA A 116 -20.78 -3.47 20.09
N PHE A 117 -21.93 -3.97 19.64
CA PHE A 117 -23.26 -3.63 20.11
C PHE A 117 -23.89 -4.86 20.75
N ILE A 118 -24.71 -4.66 21.77
CA ILE A 118 -25.45 -5.73 22.43
C ILE A 118 -26.93 -5.43 22.26
N ALA A 119 -27.69 -6.44 21.81
CA ALA A 119 -29.13 -6.34 21.83
C ALA A 119 -29.62 -6.39 23.28
N THR A 120 -30.22 -5.30 23.76
CA THR A 120 -30.81 -5.17 25.08
C THR A 120 -32.32 -5.34 24.99
N ASP A 121 -32.86 -6.21 25.83
CA ASP A 121 -34.31 -6.28 26.06
C ASP A 121 -34.65 -5.22 27.13
N ASN A 122 -35.30 -4.13 26.72
CA ASN A 122 -35.72 -3.08 27.65
C ASN A 122 -36.95 -3.56 28.45
N LYS A 123 -36.71 -4.01 29.69
CA LYS A 123 -37.78 -4.53 30.57
C LYS A 123 -38.78 -3.45 31.01
N SER A 124 -38.39 -2.17 30.94
CA SER A 124 -39.18 -1.03 31.43
C SER A 124 -40.27 -0.55 30.47
N THR A 125 -40.10 -0.73 29.15
CA THR A 125 -41.02 -0.20 28.12
C THR A 125 -41.74 -1.26 27.29
N GLY A 126 -41.37 -2.55 27.41
CA GLY A 126 -42.02 -3.63 26.65
C GLY A 126 -41.83 -3.52 25.13
N GLU A 127 -40.89 -2.69 24.68
CA GLU A 127 -40.60 -2.42 23.27
C GLU A 127 -39.47 -3.31 22.71
N ALA A 128 -39.28 -3.20 21.38
CA ALA A 128 -38.32 -3.96 20.60
C ALA A 128 -36.88 -3.87 21.13
N LYS A 129 -36.07 -4.88 20.79
CA LYS A 129 -34.64 -4.97 21.12
C LYS A 129 -33.91 -3.68 20.71
N THR A 130 -33.29 -3.00 21.67
CA THR A 130 -32.45 -1.83 21.44
C THR A 130 -30.99 -2.28 21.33
N TYR A 131 -30.16 -1.54 20.59
CA TYR A 131 -28.74 -1.88 20.43
C TYR A 131 -27.87 -0.86 21.15
N VAL A 132 -27.31 -1.27 22.29
CA VAL A 132 -26.43 -0.43 23.12
C VAL A 132 -24.97 -0.81 22.84
N LYS A 133 -24.07 0.19 22.77
CA LYS A 133 -22.65 -0.10 22.55
C LYS A 133 -22.06 -0.77 23.79
N PHE A 134 -21.21 -1.78 23.60
CA PHE A 134 -20.53 -2.43 24.73
C PHE A 134 -19.73 -1.45 25.61
N SER A 135 -19.18 -0.38 25.02
CA SER A 135 -18.46 0.67 25.76
C SER A 135 -19.32 1.48 26.72
N GLU A 136 -20.64 1.40 26.61
CA GLU A 136 -21.61 2.08 27.47
C GLU A 136 -22.06 1.17 28.63
N PHE A 137 -21.65 -0.11 28.65
CA PHE A 137 -21.93 -1.02 29.75
C PHE A 137 -20.93 -0.80 30.89
N ASN A 138 -21.46 -0.67 32.10
CA ASN A 138 -20.66 -0.58 33.30
C ASN A 138 -20.69 -1.90 34.06
N TYR A 139 -19.62 -2.15 34.80
CA TYR A 139 -19.51 -3.35 35.62
C TYR A 139 -20.30 -3.17 36.91
N VAL A 140 -21.18 -4.12 37.28
CA VAL A 140 -21.96 -4.03 38.52
C VAL A 140 -21.14 -4.63 39.67
N GLU A 141 -20.93 -3.86 40.74
CA GLU A 141 -20.21 -4.32 41.93
C GLU A 141 -21.15 -5.00 42.95
N TYR A 142 -22.34 -4.43 43.17
CA TYR A 142 -23.39 -5.02 43.98
C TYR A 142 -24.75 -4.37 43.71
N ILE A 143 -25.82 -5.07 44.12
CA ILE A 143 -27.21 -4.61 44.02
C ILE A 143 -27.80 -4.59 45.43
N ILE A 144 -28.47 -3.49 45.80
CA ILE A 144 -29.17 -3.34 47.08
C ILE A 144 -30.67 -3.49 46.84
N HIS A 145 -31.24 -4.62 47.25
CA HIS A 145 -32.64 -4.95 46.98
C HIS A 145 -33.63 -4.15 47.83
N ASP A 146 -33.26 -3.77 49.05
CA ASP A 146 -34.10 -3.05 50.02
C ASP A 146 -33.62 -1.60 50.26
N ALA A 147 -33.19 -0.94 49.19
CA ALA A 147 -32.66 0.42 49.23
C ALA A 147 -33.70 1.49 49.62
N SER A 148 -35.01 1.19 49.57
CA SER A 148 -36.09 2.03 50.14
C SER A 148 -35.87 2.41 51.59
N ARG A 149 -35.16 1.58 52.36
CA ARG A 149 -34.81 1.84 53.76
C ARG A 149 -33.82 2.99 53.94
N LEU A 150 -33.21 3.42 52.84
CA LEU A 150 -32.31 4.57 52.73
C LEU A 150 -32.96 5.75 52.00
N ASN A 151 -34.28 5.73 51.77
CA ASN A 151 -35.01 6.65 50.88
C ASN A 151 -34.49 6.63 49.42
N LEU A 152 -33.96 5.50 48.97
CA LEU A 152 -33.55 5.27 47.59
C LEU A 152 -34.54 4.31 46.91
N THR A 153 -34.50 4.21 45.59
CA THR A 153 -35.32 3.22 44.87
C THR A 153 -34.82 1.82 45.18
N ASP A 154 -35.73 0.88 45.45
CA ASP A 154 -35.42 -0.54 45.59
C ASP A 154 -34.69 -1.08 44.35
N ASP A 155 -33.91 -2.15 44.51
CA ASP A 155 -33.01 -2.69 43.49
C ASP A 155 -31.98 -1.68 42.94
N LEU A 156 -31.37 -0.89 43.84
CA LEU A 156 -30.31 0.05 43.47
C LEU A 156 -29.07 -0.70 42.93
N ILE A 157 -28.74 -0.45 41.66
CA ILE A 157 -27.54 -0.96 40.99
C ILE A 157 -26.36 -0.04 41.34
N VAL A 158 -25.30 -0.62 41.91
CA VAL A 158 -24.04 0.10 42.14
C VAL A 158 -22.99 -0.36 41.15
N GLU A 159 -22.59 0.58 40.30
CA GLU A 159 -21.60 0.38 39.25
C GLU A 159 -20.18 0.62 39.76
N TYR A 160 -19.24 -0.11 39.18
CA TYR A 160 -17.82 0.02 39.47
C TYR A 160 -17.27 1.28 38.80
N GLU A 161 -16.76 2.20 39.61
CA GLU A 161 -16.03 3.36 39.14
C GLU A 161 -14.53 3.24 39.48
N PRO A 162 -13.64 3.25 38.47
CA PRO A 162 -12.20 3.05 38.70
C PRO A 162 -11.52 4.19 39.47
N ASN A 163 -12.10 5.40 39.46
CA ASN A 163 -11.47 6.61 40.01
C ASN A 163 -12.23 7.26 41.16
N ASN A 164 -13.38 6.74 41.57
CA ASN A 164 -14.15 7.42 42.59
C ASN A 164 -13.59 7.16 43.99
N SER A 165 -13.26 8.28 44.64
CA SER A 165 -12.75 8.39 46.00
C SER A 165 -13.87 8.19 47.02
N TYR A 166 -14.72 7.19 46.81
CA TYR A 166 -15.66 6.68 47.80
C TYR A 166 -15.10 5.38 48.38
N PRO A 167 -14.08 5.42 49.27
CA PRO A 167 -13.60 4.24 49.99
C PRO A 167 -14.70 3.60 50.88
N ASN A 168 -15.88 4.21 50.95
CA ASN A 168 -16.90 3.93 51.94
C ASN A 168 -17.91 2.88 51.46
N CYS A 169 -18.15 2.77 50.15
CA CYS A 169 -19.08 1.81 49.56
C CYS A 169 -18.47 0.42 49.37
N ARG A 170 -17.13 0.35 49.20
CA ARG A 170 -16.40 -0.91 48.96
C ARG A 170 -16.21 -1.78 50.21
N TYR A 171 -16.08 -1.14 51.38
CA TYR A 171 -15.81 -1.83 52.65
C TYR A 171 -17.08 -2.17 53.42
N TYR A 172 -18.15 -1.39 53.27
CA TYR A 172 -19.36 -1.53 54.08
C TYR A 172 -20.16 -2.83 53.89
N PRO A 173 -20.46 -3.25 52.65
CA PRO A 173 -21.21 -4.47 52.47
C PRO A 173 -20.34 -5.69 52.84
N ARG A 174 -19.00 -5.57 52.84
CA ARG A 174 -18.06 -6.68 53.13
C ARG A 174 -18.12 -7.12 54.59
N GLU A 175 -18.39 -6.18 55.49
CA GLU A 175 -18.52 -6.42 56.93
C GLU A 175 -19.95 -6.71 57.39
N ASN A 176 -20.98 -6.28 56.63
CA ASN A 176 -22.38 -6.26 57.09
C ASN A 176 -23.43 -6.79 56.10
N GLY A 177 -23.06 -7.16 54.88
CA GLY A 177 -24.00 -7.39 53.77
C GLY A 177 -23.88 -8.73 53.05
N ARG A 178 -23.04 -9.67 53.49
CA ARG A 178 -23.02 -11.01 52.89
C ARG A 178 -24.18 -11.82 53.47
N SER A 179 -25.34 -11.75 52.80
CA SER A 179 -26.56 -12.47 53.15
C SER A 179 -27.06 -12.17 54.56
N GLY A 180 -27.60 -10.98 54.81
CA GLY A 180 -28.72 -10.70 55.75
C GLY A 180 -28.78 -11.35 57.15
N LEU A 181 -27.74 -12.02 57.62
CA LEU A 181 -27.86 -13.03 58.67
C LEU A 181 -27.00 -12.61 59.85
N ASN A 182 -27.74 -12.15 60.87
CA ASN A 182 -27.39 -12.21 62.27
C ASN A 182 -26.61 -11.02 62.87
N LYS A 183 -26.95 -9.78 62.49
CA LYS A 183 -26.58 -8.60 63.30
C LYS A 183 -27.82 -7.78 63.67
N THR A 184 -27.92 -7.42 64.96
CA THR A 184 -29.01 -6.65 65.57
C THR A 184 -28.92 -5.14 65.34
N TYR A 185 -27.95 -4.68 64.53
CA TYR A 185 -27.84 -3.32 64.03
C TYR A 185 -26.92 -3.30 62.81
N SER A 186 -27.24 -2.48 61.80
CA SER A 186 -26.33 -2.18 60.68
C SER A 186 -26.19 -0.67 60.53
N LYS A 187 -25.01 -0.22 60.11
CA LYS A 187 -24.78 1.17 59.70
C LYS A 187 -24.57 1.20 58.19
N TRP A 188 -24.81 2.35 57.55
CA TRP A 188 -24.53 2.59 56.14
C TRP A 188 -23.71 3.87 55.98
N GLY A 189 -22.54 3.79 55.32
CA GLY A 189 -21.59 4.90 55.15
C GLY A 189 -20.47 4.93 56.18
N TYR A 190 -19.33 5.55 55.88
CA TYR A 190 -18.10 5.48 56.69
C TYR A 190 -17.94 6.66 57.65
N GLY A 191 -17.33 6.39 58.82
CA GLY A 191 -17.05 7.40 59.84
C GLY A 191 -18.31 7.91 60.56
N ASP A 192 -18.27 9.17 60.98
CA ASP A 192 -19.31 9.79 61.83
C ASP A 192 -20.62 10.10 61.09
N ASN A 193 -20.63 10.04 59.75
CA ASN A 193 -21.81 10.23 58.90
C ASN A 193 -22.58 8.93 58.61
N ALA A 194 -22.26 7.85 59.33
CA ALA A 194 -22.89 6.55 59.12
C ALA A 194 -24.35 6.56 59.58
N ILE A 195 -25.27 6.24 58.67
CA ILE A 195 -26.71 6.18 58.93
C ILE A 195 -27.01 4.86 59.67
N PRO A 196 -27.59 4.90 60.89
CA PRO A 196 -28.03 3.70 61.58
C PRO A 196 -29.29 3.14 60.92
N ILE A 197 -29.28 1.85 60.62
CA ILE A 197 -30.41 1.13 60.02
C ILE A 197 -30.92 0.11 61.04
N SER A 198 -32.24 0.12 61.29
CA SER A 198 -32.94 -0.88 62.12
C SER A 198 -32.73 -2.30 61.58
N PRO A 199 -32.79 -3.37 62.38
CA PRO A 199 -32.74 -4.75 61.87
C PRO A 199 -33.89 -5.07 60.89
N PRO A 200 -33.71 -6.03 59.96
CA PRO A 200 -32.49 -6.80 59.66
C PRO A 200 -31.46 -6.00 58.84
N SER A 201 -30.25 -6.53 58.63
CA SER A 201 -29.25 -5.86 57.75
C SER A 201 -29.74 -5.75 56.30
N LEU A 202 -29.15 -4.83 55.52
CA LEU A 202 -29.49 -4.64 54.10
C LEU A 202 -29.33 -5.93 53.29
N ASN A 203 -30.24 -6.14 52.34
CA ASN A 203 -30.24 -7.26 51.41
C ASN A 203 -29.40 -6.91 50.17
N ILE A 204 -28.14 -7.35 50.18
CA ILE A 204 -27.14 -6.98 49.17
C ILE A 204 -26.64 -8.23 48.43
N SER A 205 -26.72 -8.19 47.11
CA SER A 205 -26.16 -9.20 46.20
C SER A 205 -24.87 -8.70 45.56
N TRP A 206 -23.80 -9.50 45.63
CA TRP A 206 -22.47 -9.08 45.19
C TRP A 206 -22.07 -9.64 43.83
N HIS A 207 -21.46 -8.80 43.01
CA HIS A 207 -20.94 -9.15 41.69
C HIS A 207 -19.50 -8.62 41.55
N PRO A 208 -18.48 -9.47 41.39
CA PRO A 208 -18.58 -10.84 40.92
C PRO A 208 -18.79 -11.82 42.08
N ASN A 209 -19.67 -12.79 41.87
CA ASN A 209 -19.73 -13.92 42.78
C ASN A 209 -18.54 -14.84 42.50
N TYR A 210 -17.45 -14.70 43.26
CA TYR A 210 -16.22 -15.47 43.08
C TYR A 210 -16.40 -17.00 43.16
N MET A 211 -17.49 -17.49 43.76
CA MET A 211 -17.80 -18.93 43.79
C MET A 211 -18.39 -19.44 42.47
N VAL A 212 -19.13 -18.60 41.74
CA VAL A 212 -19.89 -18.98 40.53
C VAL A 212 -19.36 -18.29 39.26
N LYS A 213 -18.40 -17.35 39.39
CA LYS A 213 -17.88 -16.51 38.30
C LYS A 213 -18.98 -15.76 37.54
N GLU A 214 -20.02 -15.34 38.25
CA GLU A 214 -21.10 -14.55 37.69
C GLU A 214 -20.74 -13.06 37.73
N TYR A 215 -20.51 -12.51 36.54
CA TYR A 215 -20.27 -11.09 36.29
C TYR A 215 -21.57 -10.47 35.75
N LEU A 216 -21.99 -9.36 36.34
CA LEU A 216 -23.12 -8.56 35.88
C LEU A 216 -22.62 -7.23 35.32
N TYR A 217 -23.30 -6.80 34.27
CA TYR A 217 -23.10 -5.51 33.64
C TYR A 217 -24.43 -4.76 33.64
N SER A 218 -24.38 -3.45 33.76
CA SER A 218 -25.55 -2.58 33.69
C SER A 218 -25.50 -1.70 32.45
N ALA A 219 -26.66 -1.53 31.84
CA ALA A 219 -26.94 -0.56 30.78
C ALA A 219 -28.42 -0.20 30.84
N GLU A 220 -28.77 1.07 30.65
CA GLU A 220 -30.16 1.56 30.61
C GLU A 220 -31.02 1.03 31.78
N ASP A 221 -30.51 1.15 33.01
CA ASP A 221 -31.17 0.72 34.27
C ASP A 221 -31.49 -0.78 34.37
N SER A 222 -30.95 -1.61 33.47
CA SER A 222 -31.11 -3.06 33.44
C SER A 222 -29.79 -3.78 33.66
N THR A 223 -29.83 -4.96 34.28
CA THR A 223 -28.65 -5.80 34.48
C THR A 223 -28.61 -7.00 33.53
N TYR A 224 -27.43 -7.28 33.01
CA TYR A 224 -27.16 -8.32 32.01
C TYR A 224 -26.01 -9.21 32.48
N SER A 225 -26.17 -10.52 32.34
CA SER A 225 -25.10 -11.47 32.63
C SER A 225 -24.05 -11.45 31.52
N ILE A 226 -22.81 -11.81 31.86
CA ILE A 226 -21.76 -11.97 30.85
C ILE A 226 -22.13 -13.00 29.77
N GLN A 227 -22.89 -14.04 30.11
CA GLN A 227 -23.40 -15.03 29.15
C GLN A 227 -24.35 -14.38 28.15
N TYR A 228 -25.30 -13.58 28.63
CA TYR A 228 -26.22 -12.86 27.76
C TYR A 228 -25.48 -11.90 26.82
N ILE A 229 -24.49 -11.16 27.32
CA ILE A 229 -23.67 -10.25 26.52
C ILE A 229 -22.88 -11.01 25.45
N ALA A 230 -22.29 -12.15 25.80
CA ALA A 230 -21.54 -12.97 24.86
C ALA A 230 -22.43 -13.57 23.76
N GLU A 231 -23.67 -13.94 24.10
CA GLU A 231 -24.63 -14.53 23.17
C GLU A 231 -25.35 -13.49 22.28
N ASN A 232 -25.57 -12.27 22.79
CA ASN A 232 -26.30 -11.20 22.09
C ASN A 232 -25.39 -10.08 21.55
N GLY A 233 -24.07 -10.26 21.64
CA GLY A 233 -23.08 -9.33 21.10
C GLY A 233 -22.94 -9.43 19.59
N LEU A 234 -23.08 -8.31 18.89
CA LEU A 234 -22.92 -8.19 17.44
C LEU A 234 -21.94 -7.07 17.10
N CYS A 235 -21.04 -7.33 16.16
CA CYS A 235 -20.19 -6.29 15.60
C CYS A 235 -20.95 -5.58 14.46
N GLN A 236 -21.22 -4.29 14.62
CA GLN A 236 -21.92 -3.48 13.62
C GLN A 236 -21.12 -2.22 13.27
N PRO A 237 -21.23 -1.72 12.03
CA PRO A 237 -20.63 -0.44 11.65
C PRO A 237 -21.33 0.70 12.39
N ILE A 238 -20.56 1.59 13.00
CA ILE A 238 -21.09 2.82 13.60
C ILE A 238 -21.58 3.73 12.46
N PRO A 239 -22.82 4.25 12.53
CA PRO A 239 -23.35 5.18 11.53
C PRO A 239 -22.41 6.36 11.29
N ASP A 240 -22.21 6.73 10.02
CA ASP A 240 -21.44 7.88 9.56
C ASP A 240 -19.96 7.96 9.97
N ILE A 241 -19.42 6.92 10.61
CA ILE A 241 -18.01 6.84 10.97
C ILE A 241 -17.29 5.81 10.11
N TYR A 242 -16.27 6.27 9.40
CA TYR A 242 -15.43 5.48 8.52
C TYR A 242 -13.98 5.51 8.97
N GLN A 243 -13.25 4.49 8.59
CA GLN A 243 -11.79 4.42 8.68
C GLN A 243 -11.23 4.18 7.29
N TRP A 244 -10.27 5.01 6.89
CA TRP A 244 -9.51 4.85 5.66
C TRP A 244 -8.16 4.21 5.96
N GLY A 245 -7.68 3.34 5.07
CA GLY A 245 -6.37 2.75 5.21
C GLY A 245 -5.97 1.87 4.05
N PHE A 246 -4.90 1.12 4.28
CA PHE A 246 -4.35 0.17 3.33
C PHE A 246 -4.62 -1.25 3.81
N SER A 247 -4.95 -2.14 2.88
CA SER A 247 -4.91 -3.58 3.11
C SER A 247 -3.45 -4.02 3.32
N TYR A 248 -3.14 -4.49 4.52
CA TYR A 248 -1.80 -4.92 4.89
C TYR A 248 -1.22 -5.96 3.91
N MET A 249 -1.99 -6.99 3.59
CA MET A 249 -1.54 -8.07 2.71
C MET A 249 -1.22 -7.57 1.30
N GLN A 250 -2.05 -6.67 0.76
CA GLN A 250 -1.84 -6.12 -0.58
C GLN A 250 -0.68 -5.11 -0.61
N LEU A 251 -0.51 -4.31 0.44
CA LEU A 251 0.62 -3.39 0.58
C LEU A 251 1.96 -4.14 0.58
N VAL A 252 2.04 -5.26 1.30
CA VAL A 252 3.24 -6.11 1.32
C VAL A 252 3.54 -6.68 -0.08
N LEU A 253 2.53 -7.21 -0.77
CA LEU A 253 2.70 -7.74 -2.13
C LEU A 253 3.14 -6.67 -3.13
N LEU A 254 2.55 -5.47 -3.03
CA LEU A 254 2.92 -4.33 -3.88
C LEU A 254 4.37 -3.91 -3.61
N THR A 255 4.77 -3.88 -2.34
CA THR A 255 6.14 -3.53 -1.93
C THR A 255 7.17 -4.52 -2.47
N ILE A 256 6.91 -5.83 -2.35
CA ILE A 256 7.77 -6.87 -2.93
C ILE A 256 7.85 -6.71 -4.45
N SER A 257 6.72 -6.47 -5.12
CA SER A 257 6.68 -6.28 -6.57
C SER A 257 7.48 -5.04 -7.00
N LEU A 258 7.39 -3.94 -6.25
CA LEU A 258 8.18 -2.73 -6.46
C LEU A 258 9.68 -2.98 -6.29
N LEU A 259 10.09 -3.76 -5.27
CA LEU A 259 11.50 -4.13 -5.05
C LEU A 259 12.05 -5.00 -6.19
N LEU A 260 11.26 -5.98 -6.66
CA LEU A 260 11.65 -6.81 -7.79
C LEU A 260 11.79 -5.97 -9.06
N TRP A 261 10.87 -5.05 -9.29
CA TRP A 261 10.91 -4.13 -10.43
C TRP A 261 12.13 -3.20 -10.36
N THR A 262 12.44 -2.59 -9.21
CA THR A 262 13.60 -1.69 -9.05
C THR A 262 14.91 -2.44 -9.20
N LEU A 263 15.04 -3.63 -8.60
CA LEU A 263 16.22 -4.49 -8.72
C LEU A 263 16.50 -4.83 -10.19
N ALA A 264 15.46 -5.20 -10.93
CA ALA A 264 15.65 -5.63 -12.30
C ALA A 264 15.94 -4.47 -13.27
N MET A 265 15.35 -3.28 -13.03
CA MET A 265 15.78 -2.05 -13.72
C MET A 265 17.24 -1.71 -13.45
N TYR A 266 17.66 -1.86 -12.20
CA TYR A 266 19.04 -1.64 -11.80
C TYR A 266 20.00 -2.63 -12.51
N ILE A 267 19.66 -3.93 -12.55
CA ILE A 267 20.46 -4.95 -13.25
C ILE A 267 20.64 -4.60 -14.73
N ILE A 268 19.58 -4.17 -15.41
CA ILE A 268 19.66 -3.78 -16.82
C ILE A 268 20.54 -2.56 -17.00
N SER A 269 20.35 -1.53 -16.16
CA SER A 269 21.16 -0.32 -16.20
C SER A 269 22.64 -0.62 -15.99
N LEU A 270 22.96 -1.50 -15.02
CA LEU A 270 24.31 -1.94 -14.71
C LEU A 270 24.93 -2.77 -15.84
N SER A 271 24.17 -3.75 -16.38
CA SER A 271 24.60 -4.58 -17.51
C SER A 271 24.98 -3.70 -18.71
N ALA A 272 24.18 -2.68 -18.96
CA ALA A 272 24.42 -1.74 -20.03
C ALA A 272 25.67 -0.86 -19.79
N GLN A 273 26.06 -0.60 -18.53
CA GLN A 273 27.26 0.18 -18.20
C GLN A 273 28.55 -0.64 -18.07
N ILE A 274 28.47 -1.94 -17.75
CA ILE A 274 29.66 -2.78 -17.59
C ILE A 274 30.32 -3.11 -18.93
N ASN A 275 29.55 -3.22 -20.00
CA ASN A 275 30.05 -3.69 -21.29
C ASN A 275 30.70 -2.61 -22.16
N LEU A 276 30.96 -1.39 -21.64
CA LEU A 276 31.51 -0.29 -22.44
C LEU A 276 32.71 0.42 -21.78
N PRO A 277 33.74 0.78 -22.56
CA PRO A 277 34.80 1.70 -22.14
C PRO A 277 34.27 3.13 -21.99
N LEU A 278 34.81 3.84 -21.01
CA LEU A 278 34.34 5.10 -20.40
C LEU A 278 34.30 6.37 -21.26
N GLU A 279 34.38 6.26 -22.59
CA GLU A 279 34.46 7.47 -23.41
C GLU A 279 33.08 8.11 -23.58
N HIS A 280 33.03 9.44 -23.47
CA HIS A 280 31.84 10.27 -23.63
C HIS A 280 31.26 10.13 -25.05
N ARG A 281 30.55 9.02 -25.32
CA ARG A 281 29.71 8.91 -26.50
C ARG A 281 28.37 9.58 -26.20
N GLU A 282 28.19 10.75 -26.80
CA GLU A 282 26.88 11.39 -26.86
C GLU A 282 25.92 10.45 -27.59
N ILE A 283 24.83 10.08 -26.91
CA ILE A 283 23.67 9.47 -27.57
C ILE A 283 23.26 10.43 -28.68
N PRO A 284 23.13 9.98 -29.94
CA PRO A 284 22.86 10.89 -31.05
C PRO A 284 21.58 11.69 -30.77
N THR A 285 21.73 13.00 -30.76
CA THR A 285 20.63 13.94 -30.66
C THR A 285 19.72 13.79 -31.88
N ARG A 286 18.43 14.12 -31.76
CA ARG A 286 17.40 13.94 -32.80
C ARG A 286 17.87 14.22 -34.24
N LEU A 287 18.59 15.32 -34.47
CA LEU A 287 19.14 15.65 -35.80
C LEU A 287 20.26 14.69 -36.27
N LYS A 288 21.21 14.35 -35.40
CA LYS A 288 22.26 13.37 -35.70
C LYS A 288 21.65 12.00 -36.01
N SER A 289 20.57 11.63 -35.33
CA SER A 289 19.83 10.38 -35.58
C SER A 289 19.24 10.32 -36.99
N PHE A 290 18.68 11.42 -37.48
CA PHE A 290 18.20 11.50 -38.88
C PHE A 290 19.32 11.31 -39.91
N LEU A 291 20.49 11.89 -39.66
CA LEU A 291 21.65 11.72 -40.54
C LEU A 291 22.14 10.27 -40.54
N HIS A 292 22.20 9.65 -39.36
CA HIS A 292 22.60 8.25 -39.23
C HIS A 292 21.63 7.32 -39.97
N ILE A 293 20.32 7.44 -39.77
CA ILE A 293 19.35 6.57 -40.46
C ILE A 293 19.38 6.80 -41.98
N ALA A 294 19.51 8.05 -42.45
CA ALA A 294 19.58 8.35 -43.88
C ALA A 294 20.81 7.72 -44.53
N SER A 295 21.98 7.76 -43.86
CA SER A 295 23.19 7.11 -44.33
C SER A 295 23.05 5.58 -44.37
N ALA A 296 22.45 4.97 -43.34
CA ALA A 296 22.22 3.53 -43.28
C ALA A 296 21.24 3.06 -44.37
N ILE A 297 20.14 3.78 -44.58
CA ILE A 297 19.17 3.50 -45.66
C ILE A 297 19.86 3.57 -47.03
N THR A 298 20.66 4.62 -47.27
CA THR A 298 21.34 4.78 -48.57
C THR A 298 22.32 3.63 -48.83
N LEU A 299 23.07 3.21 -47.80
CA LEU A 299 23.98 2.06 -47.87
C LEU A 299 23.23 0.75 -48.14
N ASP A 300 22.18 0.45 -47.37
CA ASP A 300 21.40 -0.79 -47.51
C ASP A 300 20.74 -0.89 -48.89
N PHE A 301 20.13 0.20 -49.40
CA PHE A 301 19.52 0.22 -50.73
C PHE A 301 20.55 0.10 -51.85
N SER A 302 21.74 0.69 -51.70
CA SER A 302 22.85 0.53 -52.65
C SER A 302 23.36 -0.91 -52.67
N SER A 303 23.48 -1.55 -51.50
CA SER A 303 23.92 -2.95 -51.37
C SER A 303 22.93 -3.95 -51.98
N ALA A 304 21.65 -3.56 -52.06
CA ALA A 304 20.59 -4.34 -52.67
C ALA A 304 20.41 -4.11 -54.19
N ASN A 305 21.33 -3.36 -54.84
CA ASN A 305 21.26 -3.00 -56.27
C ASN A 305 19.94 -2.32 -56.70
N ILE A 306 19.33 -1.52 -55.82
CA ILE A 306 18.11 -0.77 -56.14
C ILE A 306 18.51 0.58 -56.73
N THR A 307 18.38 0.73 -58.04
CA THR A 307 18.70 1.96 -58.77
C THR A 307 17.67 3.05 -58.45
N ASN A 308 18.13 4.22 -58.00
CA ASN A 308 17.32 5.41 -57.69
C ASN A 308 16.28 5.26 -56.56
N PRO A 309 16.72 5.12 -55.29
CA PRO A 309 15.83 5.02 -54.12
C PRO A 309 14.89 6.22 -53.92
N GLN A 310 15.24 7.40 -54.46
CA GLN A 310 14.49 8.64 -54.30
C GLN A 310 13.20 8.72 -55.14
N HIS A 311 13.06 7.86 -56.16
CA HIS A 311 11.86 7.84 -57.02
C HIS A 311 10.77 6.87 -56.54
N LEU A 312 11.03 6.08 -55.49
CA LEU A 312 10.05 5.15 -54.95
C LEU A 312 8.98 5.89 -54.13
N THR A 313 7.72 5.48 -54.30
CA THR A 313 6.62 5.96 -53.45
C THR A 313 6.79 5.41 -52.03
N ASN A 314 6.35 6.13 -50.99
CA ASN A 314 6.42 5.69 -49.59
C ASN A 314 6.02 4.21 -49.36
N ARG A 315 4.91 3.77 -49.98
CA ARG A 315 4.46 2.36 -49.90
C ARG A 315 5.45 1.36 -50.50
N GLN A 316 6.06 1.71 -51.64
CA GLN A 316 7.02 0.84 -52.31
C GLN A 316 8.34 0.78 -51.55
N THR A 317 8.77 1.91 -50.96
CA THR A 317 9.94 1.99 -50.10
C THR A 317 9.79 1.11 -48.85
N GLU A 318 8.64 1.21 -48.15
CA GLU A 318 8.36 0.38 -46.98
C GLU A 318 8.27 -1.11 -47.32
N GLN A 319 7.61 -1.47 -48.43
CA GLN A 319 7.51 -2.86 -48.86
C GLN A 319 8.88 -3.45 -49.22
N THR A 320 9.72 -2.66 -49.88
CA THR A 320 11.08 -3.06 -50.25
C THR A 320 11.95 -3.25 -49.02
N ALA A 321 11.90 -2.30 -48.08
CA ALA A 321 12.62 -2.41 -46.80
C ALA A 321 12.19 -3.65 -45.99
N ARG A 322 10.88 -3.96 -45.95
CA ARG A 322 10.38 -5.14 -45.23
C ARG A 322 10.71 -6.47 -45.91
N LYS A 323 10.55 -6.55 -47.24
CA LYS A 323 10.70 -7.81 -47.99
C LYS A 323 12.15 -8.13 -48.35
N HIS A 324 12.89 -7.14 -48.85
CA HIS A 324 14.25 -7.34 -49.35
C HIS A 324 15.32 -7.06 -48.29
N LEU A 325 15.11 -6.05 -47.44
CA LEU A 325 16.07 -5.66 -46.39
C LEU A 325 15.73 -6.24 -45.00
N LYS A 326 14.67 -7.06 -44.89
CA LYS A 326 14.19 -7.66 -43.62
C LYS A 326 13.98 -6.64 -42.48
N GLY A 327 13.63 -5.39 -42.81
CA GLY A 327 13.46 -4.30 -41.85
C GLY A 327 14.63 -3.30 -41.77
N GLY A 328 15.71 -3.54 -42.52
CA GLY A 328 16.90 -2.69 -42.55
C GLY A 328 17.83 -2.91 -41.36
N ASN A 329 19.09 -2.49 -41.49
CA ASN A 329 20.09 -2.62 -40.43
C ASN A 329 20.71 -1.26 -40.13
N VAL A 330 20.38 -0.71 -38.97
CA VAL A 330 21.06 0.46 -38.41
C VAL A 330 21.94 0.00 -37.27
N SER A 331 23.24 0.24 -37.37
CA SER A 331 24.18 0.15 -36.26
C SER A 331 24.96 1.43 -36.14
N PHE A 332 25.45 1.72 -34.93
CA PHE A 332 26.47 2.74 -34.81
C PHE A 332 27.78 2.15 -35.28
N GLN A 333 28.36 2.75 -36.33
CA GLN A 333 29.65 2.35 -36.85
C GLN A 333 30.67 2.49 -35.70
N PRO A 334 31.36 1.41 -35.30
CA PRO A 334 32.36 1.52 -34.25
C PRO A 334 33.52 2.34 -34.81
N LEU A 335 33.55 3.63 -34.50
CA LEU A 335 34.75 4.45 -34.68
C LEU A 335 35.88 3.73 -33.94
N ALA A 336 36.92 3.33 -34.68
CA ALA A 336 38.08 2.65 -34.15
C ALA A 336 38.70 3.51 -33.05
N LEU A 337 38.50 3.13 -31.79
CA LEU A 337 39.08 3.81 -30.65
C LEU A 337 40.58 3.48 -30.56
N PRO A 338 41.44 4.46 -30.21
CA PRO A 338 42.80 4.17 -29.81
C PRO A 338 42.76 3.28 -28.56
N LYS A 339 43.34 2.08 -28.66
CA LYS A 339 43.51 1.16 -27.53
C LYS A 339 44.60 1.66 -26.58
N THR A 340 44.36 2.72 -25.81
CA THR A 340 45.20 3.01 -24.62
C THR A 340 44.38 3.73 -23.54
N PRO A 341 44.14 3.11 -22.37
CA PRO A 341 43.68 3.86 -21.21
C PRO A 341 44.81 4.80 -20.76
N SER A 342 44.49 6.08 -20.53
CA SER A 342 45.45 7.02 -19.94
C SER A 342 45.95 6.48 -18.59
N PRO A 343 47.27 6.46 -18.32
CA PRO A 343 47.85 5.74 -17.18
C PRO A 343 47.50 6.31 -15.79
N ASN A 344 46.83 7.47 -15.71
CA ASN A 344 46.57 8.19 -14.45
C ASN A 344 45.08 8.27 -14.09
N PHE A 345 44.27 7.26 -14.42
CA PHE A 345 42.85 7.25 -14.05
C PHE A 345 42.61 6.49 -12.73
N SER A 346 42.34 7.23 -11.64
CA SER A 346 42.08 6.66 -10.31
C SER A 346 40.86 5.74 -10.33
N SER A 347 41.00 4.52 -9.76
CA SER A 347 39.90 3.55 -9.63
C SER A 347 38.67 4.14 -8.88
N LYS A 348 38.90 5.08 -7.97
CA LYS A 348 37.82 5.82 -7.29
C LYS A 348 37.12 6.80 -8.22
N GLN A 349 37.84 7.53 -9.07
CA GLN A 349 37.23 8.43 -10.06
C GLN A 349 36.48 7.63 -11.14
N TRP A 350 36.99 6.45 -11.50
CA TRP A 350 36.32 5.47 -12.37
C TRP A 350 35.01 4.98 -11.78
N LEU A 351 35.02 4.51 -10.52
CA LEU A 351 33.80 4.11 -9.80
C LEU A 351 32.84 5.30 -9.67
N TRP A 352 33.34 6.49 -9.28
CA TRP A 352 32.50 7.66 -9.06
C TRP A 352 31.85 8.17 -10.34
N GLN A 353 32.57 8.20 -11.47
CA GLN A 353 31.96 8.56 -12.77
C GLN A 353 30.93 7.53 -13.23
N LYS A 354 31.15 6.24 -12.97
CA LYS A 354 30.22 5.16 -13.32
C LYS A 354 28.95 5.16 -12.45
N PHE A 355 29.07 5.45 -11.16
CA PHE A 355 27.96 5.45 -10.19
C PHE A 355 27.25 6.81 -10.02
N LYS A 356 27.88 7.95 -10.38
CA LYS A 356 27.25 9.29 -10.35
C LYS A 356 25.90 9.36 -11.09
N PRO A 357 25.70 8.77 -12.28
CA PRO A 357 24.40 8.78 -12.94
C PRO A 357 23.36 7.85 -12.28
N GLN A 358 23.76 6.96 -11.37
CA GLN A 358 22.87 5.99 -10.70
C GLN A 358 22.41 6.40 -9.29
N LYS A 359 22.76 7.61 -8.82
CA LYS A 359 22.36 8.10 -7.48
C LYS A 359 20.86 8.00 -7.21
N TRP A 360 20.03 8.18 -8.24
CA TRP A 360 18.57 8.07 -8.14
C TRP A 360 18.08 6.65 -7.89
N TRP A 361 18.78 5.62 -8.39
CA TRP A 361 18.43 4.22 -8.14
C TRP A 361 18.79 3.81 -6.72
N TYR A 362 19.95 4.27 -6.21
CA TYR A 362 20.30 4.09 -4.80
C TYR A 362 19.30 4.82 -3.89
N LEU A 363 18.95 6.06 -4.21
CA LEU A 363 17.94 6.80 -3.45
C LEU A 363 16.61 6.05 -3.44
N ALA A 364 16.14 5.56 -4.59
CA ALA A 364 14.90 4.79 -4.68
C ALA A 364 14.96 3.48 -3.86
N PHE A 365 16.08 2.75 -3.93
CA PHE A 365 16.28 1.51 -3.17
C PHE A 365 16.35 1.77 -1.65
N PHE A 366 17.07 2.81 -1.22
CA PHE A 366 17.17 3.19 0.19
C PHE A 366 15.87 3.79 0.74
N CYS A 367 15.12 4.57 -0.05
CA CYS A 367 13.79 5.04 0.33
C CYS A 367 12.79 3.89 0.49
N GLN A 368 12.88 2.84 -0.34
CA GLN A 368 12.03 1.66 -0.21
C GLN A 368 12.36 0.83 1.04
N PHE A 369 13.66 0.64 1.37
CA PHE A 369 14.09 -0.08 2.58
C PHE A 369 13.87 0.72 3.87
N GLY A 370 13.94 2.05 3.81
CA GLY A 370 13.69 2.91 4.97
C GLY A 370 12.20 3.07 5.31
N ALA A 371 11.29 2.68 4.41
CA ALA A 371 9.84 2.71 4.63
C ALA A 371 9.26 1.37 5.10
N THR A 372 10.05 0.28 5.05
CA THR A 372 9.66 -1.07 5.48
C THR A 372 10.15 -1.46 6.87
N ILE A 373 10.93 -0.60 7.52
CA ILE A 373 11.30 -0.65 8.95
C ILE A 373 10.52 0.45 9.65
#